data_AF-A0A1H9PTD3-F1
#
_entry.id   AF-A0A1H9PTD3-F1
#
_cell.length_a   1.000
_cell.length_b   1.000
_cell.length_c   1.000
_cell.angle_alpha   90.00
_cell.angle_beta   90.00
_cell.angle_gamma   90.00
#
_symmetry.space_group_name_H-M   'P 1'
#
loop_
_entity.id
_entity.type
_entity.pdbx_description
1 polymer ?
#
loop_
_entity_poly.entity_id
_entity_poly.type
_entity_poly.pdbx_seq_one_letter_code
_entity_poly.pdbx_strand_id
1 'polypeptide(L)'
;MKRQFTWLVALSLSIGTSISAQESKPYAEVAAERAAKISAALNLSDTKKLAKIKAVIAQQYIALDKIQTRTEQQLKGNKESRETINQNADKEIAQLHKTYLDALTKDLSLSQIEEVKNGMTYHTVPLTYTNYLLMLPYLSEEDKTQILQYLTEAREKAMDAGSSKAKHAWFNNYKGKIANYLSAKGYQLKTEGEEWAKRRDTSSTAIEISSAKKVMTALALKDKKAAEQIRNLVAYQYQQITKIQAAKQARIDEAKRLQKNDAEIESESQAAWEESKAKLDKQRDIFIAELTKRLDHDQIETVKNEMTGQGLDKELARFVELLPNLTDEHKVKVREYLVEARENALNVLTSRERNQWFAKYRGRANNYLSKQGYDLRKATEILEQKKLSNSN
;
A
#
# COMPACT_ATOMS: atom_id res chain seq x y z
N MET A 1 -9.53 24.44 -21.84
CA MET A 1 -9.49 25.48 -20.78
C MET A 1 -8.42 25.10 -19.76
N LYS A 2 -7.27 25.78 -19.82
CA LYS A 2 -6.15 25.58 -18.89
C LYS A 2 -6.53 26.16 -17.52
N ARG A 3 -6.65 25.33 -16.48
CA ARG A 3 -6.70 25.80 -15.09
C ARG A 3 -5.28 25.80 -14.55
N GLN A 4 -4.69 26.99 -14.50
CA GLN A 4 -3.43 27.26 -13.82
C GLN A 4 -3.62 27.01 -12.32
N PHE A 5 -2.75 26.19 -11.72
CA PHE A 5 -2.64 26.09 -10.27
C PHE A 5 -1.76 27.24 -9.79
N THR A 6 -2.41 28.31 -9.35
CA THR A 6 -1.78 29.47 -8.72
C THR A 6 -1.23 29.08 -7.37
N TRP A 7 0.06 29.32 -7.16
CA TRP A 7 0.70 29.28 -5.86
C TRP A 7 0.12 30.39 -4.98
N LEU A 8 -0.50 30.03 -3.86
CA LEU A 8 -1.05 30.99 -2.89
C LEU A 8 0.11 31.59 -2.09
N VAL A 9 0.51 32.80 -2.48
CA VAL A 9 1.30 33.73 -1.69
C VAL A 9 0.40 34.24 -0.56
N ALA A 10 0.78 33.97 0.68
CA ALA A 10 0.07 34.46 1.86
C ALA A 10 0.32 35.97 2.02
N LEU A 11 -0.73 36.76 1.79
CA LEU A 11 -0.77 38.19 2.07
C LEU A 11 -1.14 38.40 3.55
N SER A 12 -0.26 39.07 4.29
CA SER A 12 -0.41 39.40 5.70
C SER A 12 -1.50 40.44 5.93
N LEU A 13 -2.54 40.07 6.69
CA LEU A 13 -3.52 40.99 7.25
C LEU A 13 -3.32 41.05 8.77
N SER A 14 -2.83 42.19 9.25
CA SER A 14 -2.58 42.46 10.67
C SER A 14 -3.90 42.72 11.40
N ILE A 15 -4.40 41.72 12.13
CA ILE A 15 -5.45 41.91 13.14
C ILE A 15 -4.76 41.97 14.50
N GLY A 16 -4.82 43.15 15.13
CA GLY A 16 -4.34 43.37 16.50
C GLY A 16 -5.08 42.45 17.46
N THR A 17 -4.37 41.44 17.97
CA THR A 17 -4.84 40.58 19.05
C THR A 17 -4.18 41.03 20.34
N SER A 18 -5.02 41.45 21.28
CA SER A 18 -4.65 41.71 22.66
C SER A 18 -3.98 40.45 23.22
N ILE A 19 -2.69 40.54 23.53
CA ILE A 19 -1.95 39.50 24.24
C ILE A 19 -2.47 39.50 25.68
N SER A 20 -3.48 38.68 25.94
CA SER A 20 -3.69 38.13 27.27
C SER A 20 -2.51 37.20 27.51
N ALA A 21 -1.65 37.55 28.47
CA ALA A 21 -0.60 36.67 28.96
C ALA A 21 -1.26 35.47 29.64
N GLN A 22 -1.53 34.42 28.86
CA GLN A 22 -2.00 33.16 29.39
C GLN A 22 -0.86 32.57 30.22
N GLU A 23 -1.04 32.51 31.53
CA GLU A 23 -0.11 31.84 32.45
C GLU A 23 0.23 30.46 31.88
N SER A 24 1.51 30.22 31.63
CA SER A 24 1.99 28.95 31.11
C SER A 24 1.81 27.88 32.19
N LYS A 25 1.01 26.84 31.88
CA LYS A 25 0.83 25.69 32.77
C LYS A 25 2.18 25.10 33.19
N PRO A 26 2.36 24.69 34.46
CA PRO A 26 3.53 23.93 34.89
C PRO A 26 3.73 22.69 34.01
N TYR A 27 4.97 22.39 33.61
CA TYR A 27 5.26 21.26 32.71
C TYR A 27 4.76 19.91 33.27
N ALA A 28 4.72 19.75 34.59
CA ALA A 28 4.18 18.57 35.26
C ALA A 28 2.70 18.30 34.88
N GLU A 29 1.87 19.34 34.74
CA GLU A 29 0.48 19.19 34.29
C GLU A 29 0.42 18.73 32.83
N VAL A 30 1.25 19.33 31.96
CA VAL A 30 1.35 18.94 30.55
C VAL A 30 1.80 17.48 30.43
N ALA A 31 2.77 17.04 31.23
CA ALA A 31 3.24 15.66 31.28
C ALA A 31 2.13 14.70 31.76
N ALA A 32 1.37 15.08 32.79
CA ALA A 32 0.25 14.30 33.30
C ALA A 32 -0.88 14.13 32.27
N GLU A 33 -1.21 15.19 31.53
CA GLU A 33 -2.20 15.15 30.44
C GLU A 33 -1.74 14.22 29.30
N ARG A 34 -0.47 14.31 28.88
CA ARG A 34 0.11 13.42 27.86
C ARG A 34 0.10 11.97 28.32
N ALA A 35 0.55 11.71 29.54
CA ALA A 35 0.56 10.38 30.12
C ALA A 35 -0.84 9.78 30.25
N ALA A 36 -1.85 10.59 30.59
CA ALA A 36 -3.25 10.15 30.62
C ALA A 36 -3.71 9.66 29.24
N LYS A 37 -3.44 10.43 28.18
CA LYS A 37 -3.81 10.05 26.80
C LYS A 37 -3.13 8.76 26.35
N ILE A 38 -1.83 8.62 26.62
CA ILE A 38 -1.06 7.43 26.22
C ILE A 38 -1.53 6.19 27.00
N SER A 39 -1.67 6.30 28.32
CA SER A 39 -2.09 5.17 29.15
C SER A 39 -3.52 4.72 28.88
N ALA A 40 -4.43 5.65 28.53
CA ALA A 40 -5.81 5.31 28.15
C ALA A 40 -5.87 4.39 26.92
N ALA A 41 -4.95 4.55 25.95
CA ALA A 41 -4.89 3.71 24.75
C ALA A 41 -4.53 2.24 25.04
N LEU A 42 -3.98 1.94 26.23
CA LEU A 42 -3.61 0.59 26.64
C LEU A 42 -4.82 -0.28 27.04
N ASN A 43 -5.99 0.33 27.26
CA ASN A 43 -7.24 -0.36 27.63
C ASN A 43 -7.06 -1.35 28.81
N LEU A 44 -6.31 -0.96 29.83
CA LEU A 44 -6.07 -1.78 31.01
C LEU A 44 -7.32 -1.80 31.92
N SER A 45 -7.83 -2.99 32.24
CA SER A 45 -8.95 -3.15 33.18
C SER A 45 -8.56 -2.89 34.65
N ASP A 46 -7.29 -3.12 35.00
CA ASP A 46 -6.76 -2.84 36.33
C ASP A 46 -6.45 -1.34 36.48
N THR A 47 -7.28 -0.66 37.27
CA THR A 47 -7.19 0.79 37.49
C THR A 47 -5.95 1.20 38.30
N LYS A 48 -5.48 0.36 39.23
CA LYS A 48 -4.26 0.62 40.00
C LYS A 48 -3.03 0.53 39.10
N LYS A 49 -3.00 -0.52 38.27
CA LYS A 49 -1.97 -0.70 37.25
C LYS A 49 -1.95 0.45 36.24
N LEU A 50 -3.12 0.86 35.76
CA LEU A 50 -3.25 2.01 34.86
C LEU A 50 -2.71 3.30 35.50
N ALA A 51 -3.06 3.58 36.75
CA ALA A 51 -2.57 4.74 37.49
C ALA A 51 -1.04 4.70 37.66
N LYS A 52 -0.47 3.53 37.97
CA LYS A 52 0.98 3.33 38.07
C LYS A 52 1.67 3.60 36.74
N ILE A 53 1.17 3.05 35.62
CA ILE A 53 1.74 3.27 34.29
C ILE A 53 1.65 4.73 33.87
N LYS A 54 0.50 5.37 34.12
CA LYS A 54 0.34 6.81 33.89
C LYS A 54 1.40 7.63 34.66
N ALA A 55 1.64 7.29 35.93
CA ALA A 55 2.66 7.97 36.73
C ALA A 55 4.07 7.76 36.18
N VAL A 56 4.42 6.53 35.78
CA VAL A 56 5.71 6.20 35.16
C VAL A 56 5.94 6.99 33.87
N ILE A 57 4.95 7.09 32.99
CA ILE A 57 5.04 7.87 31.75
C ILE A 57 5.18 9.37 32.05
N ALA A 58 4.38 9.92 32.98
CA ALA A 58 4.47 11.33 33.35
C ALA A 58 5.85 11.68 33.93
N GLN A 59 6.38 10.82 34.80
CA GLN A 59 7.69 11.00 35.40
C GLN A 59 8.82 10.97 34.37
N GLN A 60 8.70 10.12 33.33
CA GLN A 60 9.67 10.09 32.23
C GLN A 60 9.73 11.43 31.49
N TYR A 61 8.57 12.01 31.15
CA TYR A 61 8.53 13.34 30.51
C TYR A 61 9.19 14.41 31.39
N ILE A 62 8.84 14.44 32.69
CA ILE A 62 9.39 15.42 33.64
C ILE A 62 10.90 15.27 33.77
N ALA A 63 11.42 14.03 33.83
CA ALA A 63 12.85 13.78 33.93
C ALA A 63 13.60 14.23 32.68
N LEU A 64 13.09 13.91 31.48
CA LEU A 64 13.67 14.38 30.22
C LEU A 64 13.69 15.91 30.10
N ASP A 65 12.61 16.57 30.50
CA ASP A 65 12.50 18.04 30.50
C ASP A 65 13.50 18.71 31.44
N LYS A 66 13.70 18.13 32.64
CA LYS A 66 14.72 18.59 33.59
C LYS A 66 16.14 18.47 33.02
N ILE A 67 16.47 17.34 32.41
CA ILE A 67 17.78 17.12 31.78
C ILE A 67 17.98 18.16 30.67
N GLN A 68 17.00 18.31 29.78
CA GLN A 68 17.08 19.27 28.68
C GLN A 68 17.26 20.70 29.18
N THR A 69 16.45 21.13 30.14
CA THR A 69 16.52 22.49 30.70
C THR A 69 17.89 22.76 31.32
N ARG A 70 18.42 21.82 32.10
CA ARG A 70 19.77 21.91 32.69
C ARG A 70 20.85 22.01 31.62
N THR A 71 20.80 21.14 30.61
CA THR A 71 21.74 21.13 29.49
C THR A 71 21.74 22.46 28.73
N GLU A 72 20.55 23.01 28.42
CA GLU A 72 20.42 24.30 27.75
C GLU A 72 20.99 25.47 28.57
N GLN A 73 20.81 25.45 29.90
CA GLN A 73 21.41 26.45 30.79
C GLN A 73 22.94 26.34 30.82
N GLN A 74 23.49 25.12 30.91
CA GLN A 74 24.94 24.88 30.89
C GLN A 74 25.57 25.35 29.57
N LEU A 75 24.91 25.10 28.44
CA LEU A 75 25.36 25.55 27.11
C LEU A 75 25.36 27.08 26.94
N LYS A 76 24.60 27.82 27.77
CA LYS A 76 24.62 29.29 27.82
C LYS A 76 25.67 29.85 28.80
N GLY A 77 26.10 29.06 29.79
CA GLY A 77 26.88 29.50 30.96
C GLY A 77 28.41 29.31 30.91
N ASN A 78 28.96 28.75 29.82
CA ASN A 78 30.39 28.68 29.48
C ASN A 78 31.39 28.38 30.63
N LYS A 79 31.45 27.13 31.09
CA LYS A 79 32.61 26.60 31.84
C LYS A 79 33.13 25.24 31.35
N GLU A 80 32.27 24.41 30.75
CA GLU A 80 32.63 23.12 30.17
C GLU A 80 32.45 23.16 28.64
N SER A 81 33.15 22.26 27.92
CA SER A 81 32.99 22.15 26.47
C SER A 81 31.57 21.67 26.12
N ARG A 82 31.02 22.14 24.99
CA ARG A 82 29.70 21.69 24.49
C ARG A 82 29.61 20.18 24.36
N GLU A 83 30.71 19.54 23.94
CA GLU A 83 30.81 18.10 23.79
C GLU A 83 30.65 17.39 25.14
N THR A 84 31.38 17.83 26.16
CA THR A 84 31.27 17.27 27.53
C THR A 84 29.87 17.41 28.09
N ILE A 85 29.24 18.57 27.92
CA ILE A 85 27.87 18.82 28.40
C ILE A 85 26.87 17.86 27.73
N ASN A 86 26.96 17.69 26.41
CA ASN A 86 26.09 16.78 25.67
C ASN A 86 26.34 15.32 26.05
N GLN A 87 27.59 14.88 26.15
CA GLN A 87 27.92 13.51 26.55
C GLN A 87 27.41 13.16 27.95
N ASN A 88 27.46 14.12 28.89
CA ASN A 88 26.92 13.93 30.24
C ASN A 88 25.39 13.82 30.21
N ALA A 89 24.72 14.64 29.42
CA ALA A 89 23.27 14.54 29.22
C ALA A 89 22.87 13.20 28.58
N ASP A 90 23.58 12.77 27.54
CA ASP A 90 23.33 11.50 26.84
C ASP A 90 23.48 10.28 27.77
N LYS A 91 24.48 10.30 28.66
CA LYS A 91 24.66 9.24 29.69
C LYS A 91 23.48 9.18 30.66
N GLU A 92 23.02 10.34 31.15
CA GLU A 92 21.87 10.41 32.06
C GLU A 92 20.59 9.96 31.37
N ILE A 93 20.37 10.39 30.12
CA ILE A 93 19.23 9.97 29.30
C ILE A 93 19.26 8.46 29.06
N ALA A 94 20.42 7.87 28.75
CA ALA A 94 20.55 6.43 28.55
C ALA A 94 20.19 5.63 29.82
N GLN A 95 20.63 6.10 30.99
CA GLN A 95 20.28 5.47 32.27
C GLN A 95 18.79 5.63 32.58
N LEU A 96 18.21 6.80 32.30
CA LEU A 96 16.79 7.07 32.45
C LEU A 96 15.96 6.17 31.54
N HIS A 97 16.36 6.02 30.28
CA HIS A 97 15.72 5.17 29.28
C HIS A 97 15.64 3.71 29.75
N LYS A 98 16.77 3.15 30.21
CA LYS A 98 16.82 1.78 30.75
C LYS A 98 15.86 1.62 31.93
N THR A 99 15.93 2.53 32.90
CA THR A 99 15.08 2.51 34.10
C THR A 99 13.60 2.60 33.74
N TYR A 100 13.25 3.42 32.76
CA TYR A 100 11.90 3.59 32.25
C TYR A 100 11.35 2.29 31.63
N LEU A 101 12.12 1.67 30.73
CA LEU A 101 11.70 0.41 30.10
C LEU A 101 11.59 -0.74 31.11
N ASP A 102 12.52 -0.82 32.07
CA ASP A 102 12.46 -1.80 33.16
C ASP A 102 11.21 -1.61 34.03
N ALA A 103 10.80 -0.36 34.26
CA ALA A 103 9.57 -0.06 35.01
C ALA A 103 8.31 -0.47 34.23
N LEU A 104 8.26 -0.23 32.92
CA LEU A 104 7.13 -0.64 32.09
C LEU A 104 7.03 -2.16 31.96
N THR A 105 8.15 -2.87 31.78
CA THR A 105 8.19 -4.34 31.54
C THR A 105 7.65 -5.15 32.72
N LYS A 106 7.66 -4.60 33.94
CA LYS A 106 7.08 -5.25 35.12
C LYS A 106 5.57 -5.44 35.03
N ASP A 107 4.89 -4.56 34.30
CA ASP A 107 3.44 -4.49 34.28
C ASP A 107 2.87 -4.61 32.86
N LEU A 108 3.62 -4.27 31.81
CA LEU A 108 3.12 -4.26 30.43
C LEU A 108 3.65 -5.43 29.61
N SER A 109 2.81 -5.95 28.71
CA SER A 109 3.27 -6.85 27.65
C SER A 109 4.12 -6.11 26.62
N LEU A 110 4.89 -6.84 25.80
CA LEU A 110 5.69 -6.24 24.73
C LEU A 110 4.85 -5.35 23.80
N SER A 111 3.65 -5.80 23.41
CA SER A 111 2.75 -5.00 22.56
C SER A 111 2.26 -3.71 23.25
N GLN A 112 2.05 -3.74 24.57
CA GLN A 112 1.63 -2.56 25.31
C GLN A 112 2.79 -1.56 25.49
N ILE A 113 4.02 -2.05 25.67
CA ILE A 113 5.22 -1.21 25.69
C ILE A 113 5.39 -0.52 24.33
N GLU A 114 5.23 -1.26 23.24
CA GLU A 114 5.26 -0.70 21.88
C GLU A 114 4.22 0.41 21.69
N GLU A 115 3.01 0.23 22.23
CA GLU A 115 1.97 1.26 22.19
C GLU A 115 2.33 2.50 23.03
N VAL A 116 2.95 2.33 24.20
CA VAL A 116 3.49 3.46 24.98
C VAL A 116 4.55 4.21 24.18
N LYS A 117 5.51 3.49 23.57
CA LYS A 117 6.56 4.09 22.73
C LYS A 117 5.96 4.85 21.54
N ASN A 118 4.94 4.27 20.89
CA ASN A 118 4.22 4.92 19.80
C ASN A 118 3.52 6.19 20.29
N GLY A 119 2.78 6.12 21.40
CA GLY A 119 2.11 7.27 22.00
C GLY A 119 3.07 8.42 22.34
N MET A 120 4.26 8.10 22.86
CA MET A 120 5.28 9.10 23.16
C MET A 120 5.89 9.76 21.92
N THR A 121 5.71 9.16 20.74
CA THR A 121 6.30 9.57 19.47
C THR A 121 5.24 9.82 18.38
N TYR A 122 4.02 10.17 18.80
CA TYR A 122 2.90 10.55 17.92
C TYR A 122 2.52 9.47 16.89
N HIS A 123 2.70 8.20 17.26
CA HIS A 123 2.45 7.03 16.41
C HIS A 123 3.18 7.11 15.06
N THR A 124 4.34 7.78 15.03
CA THR A 124 5.04 8.05 13.77
C THR A 124 5.50 6.77 13.07
N VAL A 125 5.91 5.74 13.81
CA VAL A 125 6.31 4.42 13.25
C VAL A 125 5.15 3.77 12.49
N PRO A 126 4.01 3.42 13.11
CA PRO A 126 2.94 2.73 12.39
C PRO A 126 2.36 3.56 11.24
N LEU A 127 2.27 4.89 11.38
CA LEU A 127 1.80 5.77 10.32
C LEU A 127 2.77 5.81 9.13
N THR A 128 4.07 6.02 9.40
CA THR A 128 5.08 6.11 8.35
C THR A 128 5.25 4.77 7.65
N TYR A 129 5.26 3.67 8.40
CA TYR A 129 5.37 2.33 7.84
C TYR A 129 4.19 2.01 6.91
N THR A 130 2.96 2.29 7.35
CA THR A 130 1.76 2.12 6.51
C THR A 130 1.84 2.91 5.21
N ASN A 131 2.34 4.16 5.27
CA ASN A 131 2.53 4.98 4.08
C ASN A 131 3.54 4.38 3.10
N TYR A 132 4.65 3.81 3.58
CA TYR A 132 5.60 3.10 2.70
C TYR A 132 4.95 1.89 2.01
N LEU A 133 4.16 1.09 2.73
CA LEU A 133 3.46 -0.06 2.15
C LEU A 133 2.40 0.34 1.12
N LEU A 134 1.70 1.46 1.34
CA LEU A 134 0.73 1.98 0.37
C LEU A 134 1.40 2.59 -0.86
N MET A 135 2.53 3.29 -0.66
CA MET A 135 3.30 3.89 -1.74
C MET A 135 3.98 2.83 -2.61
N LEU A 136 4.50 1.77 -2.00
CA LEU A 136 5.27 0.69 -2.65
C LEU A 136 4.64 -0.70 -2.37
N PRO A 137 3.51 -1.05 -3.03
CA PRO A 137 2.78 -2.28 -2.70
C PRO A 137 3.54 -3.59 -2.97
N TYR A 138 4.57 -3.57 -3.83
CA TYR A 138 5.40 -4.74 -4.15
C TYR A 138 6.77 -4.71 -3.46
N LEU A 139 6.90 -4.02 -2.33
CA LEU A 139 8.09 -4.16 -1.48
C LEU A 139 8.34 -5.63 -1.16
N SER A 140 9.60 -6.06 -1.23
CA SER A 140 10.01 -7.36 -0.72
C SER A 140 9.83 -7.44 0.80
N GLU A 141 9.67 -8.64 1.36
CA GLU A 141 9.58 -8.81 2.82
C GLU A 141 10.85 -8.37 3.55
N GLU A 142 12.01 -8.51 2.90
CA GLU A 142 13.30 -8.00 3.40
C GLU A 142 13.25 -6.46 3.53
N ASP A 143 12.79 -5.76 2.48
CA ASP A 143 12.71 -4.30 2.50
C ASP A 143 11.67 -3.80 3.50
N LYS A 144 10.54 -4.48 3.62
CA LYS A 144 9.53 -4.20 4.66
C LYS A 144 10.14 -4.31 6.06
N THR A 145 10.94 -5.35 6.31
CA THR A 145 11.62 -5.57 7.59
C THR A 145 12.64 -4.46 7.87
N GLN A 146 13.47 -4.12 6.88
CA GLN A 146 14.49 -3.09 7.04
C GLN A 146 13.90 -1.70 7.30
N ILE A 147 12.80 -1.33 6.61
CA ILE A 147 12.07 -0.07 6.86
C ILE A 147 11.57 -0.05 8.31
N LEU A 148 10.92 -1.14 8.76
CA LEU A 148 10.39 -1.22 10.11
C LEU A 148 11.50 -1.13 11.17
N GLN A 149 12.64 -1.77 10.93
CA GLN A 149 13.81 -1.67 11.80
C GLN A 149 14.30 -0.22 11.91
N TYR A 150 14.51 0.47 10.80
CA TYR A 150 14.94 1.87 10.82
C TYR A 150 13.94 2.80 11.53
N LEU A 151 12.63 2.59 11.32
CA LEU A 151 11.61 3.36 12.02
C LEU A 151 11.60 3.06 13.52
N THR A 152 11.83 1.81 13.91
CA THR A 152 11.91 1.38 15.32
C THR A 152 13.13 2.00 16.01
N GLU A 153 14.30 1.96 15.37
CA GLU A 153 15.52 2.63 15.86
C GLU A 153 15.30 4.15 16.02
N ALA A 154 14.65 4.79 15.03
CA ALA A 154 14.31 6.21 15.10
C ALA A 154 13.39 6.51 16.29
N ARG A 155 12.44 5.62 16.60
CA ARG A 155 11.51 5.78 17.70
C ARG A 155 12.19 5.71 19.05
N GLU A 156 13.14 4.80 19.26
CA GLU A 156 13.91 4.74 20.51
C GLU A 156 14.63 6.08 20.75
N LYS A 157 15.28 6.63 19.72
CA LYS A 157 15.94 7.94 19.81
C LYS A 157 14.95 9.10 20.00
N ALA A 158 13.81 9.05 19.33
CA ALA A 158 12.80 10.10 19.42
C ALA A 158 12.06 10.09 20.78
N MET A 159 11.90 8.94 21.42
CA MET A 159 11.24 8.85 22.72
C MET A 159 11.98 9.67 23.80
N ASP A 160 13.31 9.69 23.69
CA ASP A 160 14.21 10.39 24.61
C ASP A 160 14.43 11.87 24.25
N ALA A 161 13.90 12.34 23.12
CA ALA A 161 14.03 13.73 22.73
C ALA A 161 12.98 14.61 23.45
N GLY A 162 13.44 15.69 24.10
CA GLY A 162 12.57 16.47 25.00
C GLY A 162 11.59 17.44 24.30
N SER A 163 11.74 17.72 23.00
CA SER A 163 10.80 18.57 22.24
C SER A 163 10.20 17.87 21.01
N SER A 164 8.97 18.24 20.63
CA SER A 164 8.30 17.70 19.43
C SER A 164 9.15 17.87 18.16
N LYS A 165 9.80 19.02 18.00
CA LYS A 165 10.71 19.31 16.89
C LYS A 165 11.88 18.31 16.85
N ALA A 166 12.49 18.02 17.99
CA ALA A 166 13.60 17.06 18.08
C ALA A 166 13.13 15.62 17.80
N LYS A 167 11.92 15.24 18.25
CA LYS A 167 11.32 13.94 17.90
C LYS A 167 11.16 13.77 16.40
N HIS A 168 10.59 14.76 15.72
CA HIS A 168 10.43 14.72 14.27
C HIS A 168 11.77 14.75 13.52
N ALA A 169 12.79 15.44 14.04
CA ALA A 169 14.13 15.45 13.46
C ALA A 169 14.74 14.04 13.39
N TRP A 170 14.61 13.23 14.45
CA TRP A 170 15.05 11.83 14.44
C TRP A 170 14.35 11.02 13.35
N PHE A 171 13.02 11.08 13.27
CA PHE A 171 12.30 10.38 12.20
C PHE A 171 12.67 10.88 10.80
N ASN A 172 12.90 12.18 10.60
CA ASN A 172 13.31 12.74 9.31
C ASN A 172 14.68 12.22 8.88
N ASN A 173 15.64 12.14 9.81
CA ASN A 173 16.97 11.56 9.54
C ASN A 173 16.85 10.10 9.08
N TYR A 174 16.03 9.30 9.76
CA TYR A 174 15.83 7.89 9.41
C TYR A 174 14.98 7.70 8.14
N LYS A 175 14.03 8.59 7.84
CA LYS A 175 13.37 8.62 6.53
C LYS A 175 14.36 8.89 5.39
N GLY A 176 15.37 9.74 5.62
CA GLY A 176 16.50 9.91 4.70
C GLY A 176 17.31 8.62 4.51
N LYS A 177 17.62 7.89 5.61
CA LYS A 177 18.29 6.58 5.53
C LYS A 177 17.46 5.55 4.74
N ILE A 178 16.16 5.47 5.00
CA ILE A 178 15.24 4.60 4.25
C ILE A 178 15.22 4.98 2.77
N ALA A 179 15.19 6.28 2.46
CA ALA A 179 15.18 6.75 1.08
C ALA A 179 16.46 6.35 0.32
N ASN A 180 17.62 6.47 0.97
CA ASN A 180 18.90 6.04 0.40
C ASN A 180 18.95 4.52 0.20
N TYR A 181 18.51 3.76 1.20
CA TYR A 181 18.43 2.29 1.13
C TYR A 181 17.55 1.81 -0.04
N LEU A 182 16.34 2.36 -0.18
CA LEU A 182 15.43 1.98 -1.25
C LEU A 182 15.93 2.45 -2.62
N SER A 183 16.51 3.66 -2.71
CA SER A 183 17.11 4.14 -3.97
C SER A 183 18.26 3.24 -4.42
N ALA A 184 19.11 2.77 -3.50
CA ALA A 184 20.20 1.84 -3.80
C ALA A 184 19.70 0.47 -4.32
N LYS A 185 18.49 0.07 -3.93
CA LYS A 185 17.80 -1.12 -4.47
C LYS A 185 17.01 -0.86 -5.76
N GLY A 186 17.10 0.34 -6.32
CA GLY A 186 16.47 0.70 -7.60
C GLY A 186 15.02 1.18 -7.49
N TYR A 187 14.48 1.38 -6.29
CA TYR A 187 13.16 1.96 -6.12
C TYR A 187 13.16 3.45 -6.49
N GLN A 188 12.19 3.86 -7.30
CA GLN A 188 12.07 5.24 -7.79
C GLN A 188 11.11 6.07 -6.93
N LEU A 189 11.52 6.40 -5.70
CA LEU A 189 10.62 6.95 -4.66
C LEU A 189 9.88 8.23 -5.06
N LYS A 190 10.51 9.10 -5.85
CA LYS A 190 9.84 10.32 -6.35
C LYS A 190 8.66 9.95 -7.24
N THR A 191 8.91 9.13 -8.25
CA THR A 191 7.88 8.64 -9.19
C THR A 191 6.80 7.85 -8.45
N GLU A 192 7.18 6.97 -7.53
CA GLU A 192 6.23 6.16 -6.76
C GLU A 192 5.35 7.03 -5.84
N GLY A 193 5.90 8.12 -5.29
CA GLY A 193 5.14 9.11 -4.53
C GLY A 193 4.10 9.85 -5.38
N GLU A 194 4.47 10.26 -6.60
CA GLU A 194 3.56 10.89 -7.56
C GLU A 194 2.45 9.93 -8.02
N GLU A 195 2.79 8.69 -8.33
CA GLU A 195 1.82 7.65 -8.71
C GLU A 195 0.89 7.27 -7.54
N TRP A 196 1.42 7.24 -6.31
CA TRP A 196 0.60 7.01 -5.12
C TRP A 196 -0.38 8.16 -4.86
N ALA A 197 0.04 9.41 -5.09
CA ALA A 197 -0.85 10.56 -5.02
C ALA A 197 -2.03 10.43 -6.00
N LYS A 198 -1.78 9.94 -7.24
CA LYS A 198 -2.84 9.63 -8.21
C LYS A 198 -3.77 8.52 -7.70
N ARG A 199 -3.23 7.45 -7.10
CA ARG A 199 -4.04 6.35 -6.51
C ARG A 199 -4.94 6.80 -5.37
N ARG A 200 -4.55 7.84 -4.64
CA ARG A 200 -5.33 8.42 -3.53
C ARG A 200 -6.47 9.32 -4.01
N ASP A 201 -6.40 9.86 -5.22
CA ASP A 201 -7.51 10.61 -5.81
C ASP A 201 -8.60 9.66 -6.31
N THR A 202 -9.41 9.17 -5.37
CA THR A 202 -10.53 8.26 -5.65
C THR A 202 -11.65 8.86 -6.51
N SER A 203 -11.60 10.18 -6.78
CA SER A 203 -12.55 10.87 -7.66
C SER A 203 -12.14 10.85 -9.14
N SER A 204 -10.88 10.52 -9.41
CA SER A 204 -10.33 10.44 -10.76
C SER A 204 -11.05 9.40 -11.64
N THR A 205 -11.23 9.74 -12.91
CA THR A 205 -11.80 8.86 -13.94
C THR A 205 -10.74 8.02 -14.66
N ALA A 206 -9.47 8.12 -14.25
CA ALA A 206 -8.40 7.28 -14.78
C ALA A 206 -8.78 5.78 -14.70
N ILE A 207 -8.35 5.01 -15.69
CA ILE A 207 -8.77 3.61 -15.84
C ILE A 207 -8.38 2.77 -14.63
N GLU A 208 -7.23 3.05 -14.03
CA GLU A 208 -6.70 2.38 -12.85
C GLU A 208 -7.60 2.59 -11.63
N ILE A 209 -8.14 3.80 -11.47
CA ILE A 209 -8.98 4.20 -10.33
C ILE A 209 -10.41 3.70 -10.51
N SER A 210 -10.99 3.92 -11.69
CA SER A 210 -12.34 3.46 -12.01
C SER A 210 -12.45 1.93 -12.00
N SER A 211 -11.44 1.22 -12.51
CA SER A 211 -11.39 -0.25 -12.46
C SER A 211 -11.23 -0.76 -11.03
N ALA A 212 -10.33 -0.16 -10.23
CA ALA A 212 -10.20 -0.51 -8.83
C ALA A 212 -11.51 -0.29 -8.05
N LYS A 213 -12.21 0.82 -8.29
CA LYS A 213 -13.52 1.10 -7.67
C LYS A 213 -14.57 0.03 -8.01
N LYS A 214 -14.59 -0.44 -9.26
CA LYS A 214 -15.51 -1.52 -9.69
C LYS A 214 -15.23 -2.81 -8.94
N VAL A 215 -13.95 -3.21 -8.84
CA VAL A 215 -13.52 -4.37 -8.05
C VAL A 215 -13.95 -4.23 -6.58
N MET A 216 -13.71 -3.07 -5.98
CA MET A 216 -14.09 -2.84 -4.57
C MET A 216 -15.60 -2.87 -4.33
N THR A 217 -16.39 -2.45 -5.31
CA THR A 217 -17.85 -2.52 -5.24
C THR A 217 -18.33 -3.97 -5.20
N ALA A 218 -17.74 -4.85 -6.01
CA ALA A 218 -18.06 -6.27 -6.04
C ALA A 218 -17.60 -7.00 -4.76
N LEU A 219 -16.44 -6.64 -4.22
CA LEU A 219 -15.92 -7.23 -2.99
C LEU A 219 -16.71 -6.88 -1.73
N ALA A 220 -17.31 -5.68 -1.69
CA ALA A 220 -18.13 -5.19 -0.56
C ALA A 220 -17.46 -5.36 0.83
N LEU A 221 -16.15 -5.10 0.93
CA LEU A 221 -15.40 -5.25 2.19
C LEU A 221 -15.89 -4.27 3.26
N LYS A 222 -16.20 -4.80 4.45
CA LYS A 222 -16.65 -4.00 5.60
C LYS A 222 -15.50 -3.28 6.32
N ASP A 223 -14.33 -3.90 6.39
CA ASP A 223 -13.14 -3.29 6.99
C ASP A 223 -12.61 -2.20 6.05
N LYS A 224 -12.72 -0.94 6.50
CA LYS A 224 -12.31 0.24 5.72
C LYS A 224 -10.81 0.27 5.43
N LYS A 225 -9.98 -0.20 6.37
CA LYS A 225 -8.52 -0.21 6.22
C LYS A 225 -8.11 -1.29 5.22
N ALA A 226 -8.68 -2.48 5.34
CA ALA A 226 -8.48 -3.54 4.36
C ALA A 226 -8.98 -3.09 2.97
N ALA A 227 -10.16 -2.46 2.90
CA ALA A 227 -10.70 -1.93 1.66
C ALA A 227 -9.78 -0.89 0.99
N GLU A 228 -9.18 0.03 1.76
CA GLU A 228 -8.21 0.99 1.23
C GLU A 228 -6.94 0.31 0.70
N GLN A 229 -6.40 -0.66 1.45
CA GLN A 229 -5.20 -1.39 1.05
C GLN A 229 -5.42 -2.17 -0.25
N ILE A 230 -6.54 -2.90 -0.35
CA ILE A 230 -6.89 -3.66 -1.55
C ILE A 230 -7.18 -2.74 -2.73
N ARG A 231 -7.94 -1.64 -2.54
CA ARG A 231 -8.16 -0.63 -3.58
C ARG A 231 -6.84 -0.10 -4.13
N ASN A 232 -5.92 0.28 -3.25
CA ASN A 232 -4.61 0.80 -3.62
C ASN A 232 -3.77 -0.24 -4.37
N LEU A 233 -3.79 -1.50 -3.93
CA LEU A 233 -3.08 -2.61 -4.57
C LEU A 233 -3.62 -2.90 -5.98
N VAL A 234 -4.95 -2.92 -6.17
CA VAL A 234 -5.59 -3.12 -7.48
C VAL A 234 -5.26 -1.95 -8.42
N ALA A 235 -5.38 -0.70 -7.95
CA ALA A 235 -5.02 0.46 -8.75
C ALA A 235 -3.54 0.44 -9.15
N TYR A 236 -2.66 0.01 -8.23
CA TYR A 236 -1.23 -0.14 -8.50
C TYR A 236 -0.95 -1.23 -9.55
N GLN A 237 -1.63 -2.38 -9.49
CA GLN A 237 -1.52 -3.42 -10.52
C GLN A 237 -1.81 -2.86 -11.91
N TYR A 238 -2.90 -2.09 -12.05
CA TYR A 238 -3.23 -1.44 -13.33
C TYR A 238 -2.17 -0.42 -13.76
N GLN A 239 -1.67 0.44 -12.86
CA GLN A 239 -0.59 1.40 -13.18
C GLN A 239 0.65 0.69 -13.74
N GLN A 240 1.03 -0.42 -13.13
CA GLN A 240 2.22 -1.18 -13.54
C GLN A 240 1.99 -1.92 -14.88
N ILE A 241 0.77 -2.44 -15.14
CA ILE A 241 0.42 -2.96 -16.47
C ILE A 241 0.55 -1.83 -17.52
N THR A 242 -0.03 -0.66 -17.26
CA THR A 242 0.08 0.53 -18.15
C THR A 242 1.55 0.88 -18.41
N LYS A 243 2.38 0.92 -17.36
CA LYS A 243 3.81 1.23 -17.47
C LYS A 243 4.57 0.22 -18.33
N ILE A 244 4.33 -1.08 -18.13
CA ILE A 244 4.99 -2.14 -18.91
C ILE A 244 4.56 -2.09 -20.38
N GLN A 245 3.26 -1.90 -20.64
CA GLN A 245 2.74 -1.80 -21.99
C GLN A 245 3.26 -0.56 -22.72
N ALA A 246 3.34 0.58 -22.05
CA ALA A 246 3.91 1.81 -22.59
C ALA A 246 5.41 1.65 -22.94
N ALA A 247 6.17 0.98 -22.07
CA ALA A 247 7.58 0.69 -22.34
C ALA A 247 7.77 -0.23 -23.56
N LYS A 248 6.93 -1.28 -23.68
CA LYS A 248 6.91 -2.15 -24.87
C LYS A 248 6.62 -1.35 -26.14
N GLN A 249 5.60 -0.49 -26.11
CA GLN A 249 5.22 0.32 -27.28
C GLN A 249 6.33 1.30 -27.66
N ALA A 250 6.93 1.99 -26.68
CA ALA A 250 8.03 2.93 -26.92
C ALA A 250 9.25 2.26 -27.58
N ARG A 251 9.55 1.00 -27.21
CA ARG A 251 10.64 0.22 -27.83
C ARG A 251 10.37 -0.08 -29.31
N ILE A 252 9.13 -0.40 -29.66
CA ILE A 252 8.70 -0.64 -31.05
C ILE A 252 8.71 0.67 -31.85
N ASP A 253 8.22 1.76 -31.26
CA ASP A 253 8.20 3.07 -31.92
C ASP A 253 9.61 3.60 -32.18
N GLU A 254 10.55 3.35 -31.27
CA GLU A 254 11.97 3.67 -31.45
C GLU A 254 12.61 2.89 -32.60
N ALA A 255 12.32 1.59 -32.73
CA ALA A 255 12.81 0.80 -33.85
C ALA A 255 12.33 1.34 -35.21
N LYS A 256 11.06 1.76 -35.28
CA LYS A 256 10.51 2.43 -36.46
C LYS A 256 11.16 3.79 -36.72
N ARG A 257 11.41 4.57 -35.66
CA ARG A 257 12.08 5.88 -35.74
C ARG A 257 13.51 5.76 -36.27
N LEU A 258 14.21 4.68 -35.91
CA LEU A 258 15.55 4.36 -36.40
C LEU A 258 15.57 3.79 -37.84
N GLN A 259 14.41 3.72 -38.51
CA GLN A 259 14.26 3.21 -39.88
C GLN A 259 14.82 1.79 -40.07
N LYS A 260 14.71 0.95 -39.02
CA LYS A 260 14.98 -0.49 -39.12
C LYS A 260 14.09 -1.12 -40.20
N ASN A 261 14.57 -2.19 -40.84
CA ASN A 261 13.77 -2.91 -41.83
C ASN A 261 12.66 -3.76 -41.17
N ASP A 262 11.72 -4.27 -41.97
CA ASP A 262 10.55 -5.01 -41.47
C ASP A 262 10.92 -6.24 -40.64
N ALA A 263 11.97 -6.98 -41.04
CA ALA A 263 12.43 -8.16 -40.30
C ALA A 263 13.04 -7.79 -38.94
N GLU A 264 13.78 -6.68 -38.89
CA GLU A 264 14.32 -6.14 -37.65
C GLU A 264 13.23 -5.60 -36.72
N ILE A 265 12.20 -4.95 -37.26
CA ILE A 265 11.04 -4.45 -36.48
C ILE A 265 10.24 -5.64 -35.92
N GLU A 266 10.03 -6.68 -36.69
CA GLU A 266 9.33 -7.89 -36.23
C GLU A 266 10.12 -8.58 -35.12
N SER A 267 11.42 -8.75 -35.30
CA SER A 267 12.32 -9.31 -34.28
C SER A 267 12.29 -8.47 -32.99
N GLU A 268 12.36 -7.14 -33.10
CA GLU A 268 12.26 -6.23 -31.95
C GLU A 268 10.89 -6.33 -31.27
N SER A 269 9.81 -6.43 -32.05
CA SER A 269 8.44 -6.52 -31.54
C SER A 269 8.24 -7.82 -30.75
N GLN A 270 8.76 -8.94 -31.26
CA GLN A 270 8.75 -10.23 -30.57
C GLN A 270 9.55 -10.16 -29.27
N ALA A 271 10.78 -9.65 -29.30
CA ALA A 271 11.62 -9.52 -28.11
C ALA A 271 11.00 -8.60 -27.04
N ALA A 272 10.41 -7.47 -27.46
CA ALA A 272 9.71 -6.55 -26.57
C ALA A 272 8.46 -7.18 -25.97
N TRP A 273 7.73 -8.00 -26.75
CA TRP A 273 6.57 -8.74 -26.28
C TRP A 273 6.94 -9.80 -25.23
N GLU A 274 7.99 -10.58 -25.48
CA GLU A 274 8.47 -11.61 -24.55
C GLU A 274 8.93 -11.01 -23.22
N GLU A 275 9.71 -9.92 -23.27
CA GLU A 275 10.13 -9.18 -22.08
C GLU A 275 8.93 -8.61 -21.31
N SER A 276 7.99 -7.98 -22.02
CA SER A 276 6.76 -7.45 -21.44
C SER A 276 5.93 -8.54 -20.77
N LYS A 277 5.75 -9.69 -21.42
CA LYS A 277 5.00 -10.83 -20.90
C LYS A 277 5.65 -11.36 -19.62
N ALA A 278 6.97 -11.58 -19.61
CA ALA A 278 7.68 -12.06 -18.43
C ALA A 278 7.53 -11.10 -17.24
N LYS A 279 7.60 -9.79 -17.47
CA LYS A 279 7.37 -8.77 -16.43
C LYS A 279 5.94 -8.80 -15.91
N LEU A 280 4.95 -8.86 -16.80
CA LEU A 280 3.53 -8.91 -16.44
C LEU A 280 3.19 -10.18 -15.65
N ASP A 281 3.69 -11.34 -16.07
CA ASP A 281 3.50 -12.62 -15.35
C ASP A 281 4.08 -12.54 -13.93
N LYS A 282 5.34 -12.10 -13.79
CA LYS A 282 5.97 -11.91 -12.46
C LYS A 282 5.17 -10.96 -11.59
N GLN A 283 4.68 -9.86 -12.16
CA GLN A 283 3.92 -8.85 -11.44
C GLN A 283 2.55 -9.37 -11.00
N ARG A 284 1.84 -10.10 -11.86
CA ARG A 284 0.56 -10.75 -11.55
C ARG A 284 0.75 -11.71 -10.36
N ASP A 285 1.81 -12.51 -10.38
CA ASP A 285 2.05 -13.48 -9.31
C ASP A 285 2.30 -12.78 -7.96
N ILE A 286 3.05 -11.67 -7.94
CA ILE A 286 3.22 -10.82 -6.74
C ILE A 286 1.87 -10.21 -6.31
N PHE A 287 1.08 -9.71 -7.24
CA PHE A 287 -0.23 -9.14 -6.96
C PHE A 287 -1.17 -10.16 -6.30
N ILE A 288 -1.27 -11.37 -6.85
CA ILE A 288 -2.07 -12.44 -6.26
C ILE A 288 -1.53 -12.82 -4.87
N ALA A 289 -0.22 -12.93 -4.69
CA ALA A 289 0.38 -13.21 -3.38
C ALA A 289 0.06 -12.14 -2.33
N GLU A 290 0.04 -10.86 -2.71
CA GLU A 290 -0.34 -9.76 -1.81
C GLU A 290 -1.85 -9.73 -1.49
N LEU A 291 -2.71 -10.17 -2.41
CA LEU A 291 -4.14 -10.35 -2.15
C LEU A 291 -4.39 -11.47 -1.14
N THR A 292 -3.71 -12.62 -1.27
CA THR A 292 -3.86 -13.78 -0.37
C THR A 292 -3.52 -13.47 1.09
N LYS A 293 -2.75 -12.41 1.36
CA LYS A 293 -2.47 -11.96 2.73
C LYS A 293 -3.69 -11.37 3.45
N ARG A 294 -4.77 -11.05 2.72
CA ARG A 294 -5.90 -10.24 3.23
C ARG A 294 -7.27 -10.70 2.75
N LEU A 295 -7.33 -11.45 1.66
CA LEU A 295 -8.55 -11.93 1.03
C LEU A 295 -8.59 -13.46 1.05
N ASP A 296 -9.79 -14.01 1.21
CA ASP A 296 -10.03 -15.43 0.99
C ASP A 296 -10.05 -15.79 -0.51
N HIS A 297 -10.15 -17.09 -0.79
CA HIS A 297 -10.15 -17.62 -2.15
C HIS A 297 -11.27 -17.00 -3.02
N ASP A 298 -12.50 -16.92 -2.52
CA ASP A 298 -13.66 -16.48 -3.31
C ASP A 298 -13.61 -14.97 -3.58
N GLN A 299 -13.09 -14.20 -2.62
CA GLN A 299 -12.79 -12.78 -2.81
C GLN A 299 -11.70 -12.57 -3.87
N ILE A 300 -10.65 -13.38 -3.88
CA ILE A 300 -9.61 -13.30 -4.93
C ILE A 300 -10.19 -13.62 -6.31
N GLU A 301 -11.03 -14.66 -6.41
CA GLU A 301 -11.71 -15.01 -7.65
C GLU A 301 -12.63 -13.87 -8.13
N THR A 302 -13.31 -13.19 -7.20
CA THR A 302 -14.09 -11.98 -7.49
C THR A 302 -13.23 -10.86 -8.06
N VAL A 303 -12.06 -10.59 -7.47
CA VAL A 303 -11.10 -9.61 -8.01
C VAL A 303 -10.72 -9.96 -9.44
N LYS A 304 -10.31 -11.21 -9.68
CA LYS A 304 -9.89 -11.65 -11.01
C LYS A 304 -11.01 -11.55 -12.04
N ASN A 305 -12.22 -11.97 -11.68
CA ASN A 305 -13.38 -11.90 -12.55
C ASN A 305 -13.73 -10.45 -12.91
N GLU A 306 -13.72 -9.54 -11.94
CA GLU A 306 -13.98 -8.12 -12.19
C GLU A 306 -12.91 -7.47 -13.08
N MET A 307 -11.63 -7.74 -12.78
CA MET A 307 -10.51 -7.23 -13.58
C MET A 307 -10.53 -7.72 -15.02
N THR A 308 -11.10 -8.92 -15.25
CA THR A 308 -11.23 -9.52 -16.57
C THR A 308 -12.59 -9.31 -17.23
N GLY A 309 -13.42 -8.43 -16.67
CA GLY A 309 -14.71 -8.04 -17.26
C GLY A 309 -15.75 -9.15 -17.23
N GLN A 310 -15.68 -10.05 -16.24
CA GLN A 310 -16.55 -11.21 -16.05
C GLN A 310 -16.46 -12.22 -17.21
N GLY A 311 -15.31 -12.27 -17.91
CA GLY A 311 -15.15 -13.10 -19.10
C GLY A 311 -15.33 -14.60 -18.84
N LEU A 312 -14.81 -15.10 -17.71
CA LEU A 312 -14.95 -16.51 -17.31
C LEU A 312 -16.42 -16.91 -17.18
N ASP A 313 -17.18 -16.17 -16.37
CA ASP A 313 -18.58 -16.49 -16.08
C ASP A 313 -19.47 -16.30 -17.32
N LYS A 314 -19.21 -15.25 -18.13
CA LYS A 314 -19.92 -15.02 -19.39
C LYS A 314 -19.71 -16.15 -20.39
N GLU A 315 -18.47 -16.59 -20.61
CA GLU A 315 -18.20 -17.65 -21.56
C GLU A 315 -18.69 -19.01 -21.06
N LEU A 316 -18.60 -19.28 -19.75
CA LEU A 316 -19.14 -20.51 -19.19
C LEU A 316 -20.68 -20.56 -19.35
N ALA A 317 -21.37 -19.46 -19.07
CA ALA A 317 -22.81 -19.36 -19.29
C ALA A 317 -23.18 -19.62 -20.76
N ARG A 318 -22.41 -19.09 -21.72
CA ARG A 318 -22.60 -19.36 -23.15
C ARG A 318 -22.43 -20.83 -23.51
N PHE A 319 -21.45 -21.52 -22.93
CA PHE A 319 -21.27 -22.96 -23.15
C PHE A 319 -22.45 -23.78 -22.61
N VAL A 320 -22.95 -23.43 -21.42
CA VAL A 320 -24.11 -24.11 -20.82
C VAL A 320 -25.39 -23.84 -21.62
N GLU A 321 -25.57 -22.62 -22.14
CA GLU A 321 -26.69 -22.27 -23.01
C GLU A 321 -26.62 -23.02 -24.35
N LEU A 322 -25.44 -23.09 -24.96
CA LEU A 322 -25.19 -23.79 -26.22
C LEU A 322 -25.37 -25.31 -26.08
N LEU A 323 -24.88 -25.88 -24.98
CA LEU A 323 -24.85 -27.31 -24.71
C LEU A 323 -25.53 -27.60 -23.37
N PRO A 324 -26.88 -27.59 -23.31
CA PRO A 324 -27.61 -27.80 -22.05
C PRO A 324 -27.36 -29.18 -21.44
N ASN A 325 -27.00 -30.17 -22.26
CA ASN A 325 -26.71 -31.55 -21.85
C ASN A 325 -25.21 -31.80 -21.59
N LEU A 326 -24.40 -30.74 -21.44
CA LEU A 326 -22.98 -30.87 -21.11
C LEU A 326 -22.82 -31.60 -19.77
N THR A 327 -22.05 -32.68 -19.74
CA THR A 327 -21.80 -33.43 -18.50
C THR A 327 -20.94 -32.61 -17.54
N ASP A 328 -20.98 -32.94 -16.24
CA ASP A 328 -20.23 -32.19 -15.24
C ASP A 328 -18.72 -32.30 -15.42
N GLU A 329 -18.22 -33.46 -15.85
CA GLU A 329 -16.82 -33.65 -16.24
C GLU A 329 -16.40 -32.65 -17.34
N HIS A 330 -17.24 -32.47 -18.36
CA HIS A 330 -16.91 -31.61 -19.48
C HIS A 330 -17.09 -30.13 -19.13
N LYS A 331 -18.05 -29.79 -18.25
CA LYS A 331 -18.15 -28.45 -17.66
C LYS A 331 -16.88 -28.08 -16.91
N VAL A 332 -16.32 -29.00 -16.12
CA VAL A 332 -15.04 -28.79 -15.42
C VAL A 332 -13.93 -28.54 -16.42
N LYS A 333 -13.80 -29.36 -17.47
CA LYS A 333 -12.74 -29.16 -18.48
C LYS A 333 -12.87 -27.84 -19.24
N VAL A 334 -14.08 -27.44 -19.61
CA VAL A 334 -14.34 -26.12 -20.23
C VAL A 334 -13.94 -25.00 -19.26
N ARG A 335 -14.33 -25.11 -17.98
CA ARG A 335 -13.96 -24.14 -16.95
C ARG A 335 -12.44 -24.02 -16.80
N GLU A 336 -11.69 -25.12 -16.82
CA GLU A 336 -10.22 -25.09 -16.78
C GLU A 336 -9.61 -24.22 -17.90
N TYR A 337 -10.06 -24.40 -19.15
CA TYR A 337 -9.59 -23.58 -20.28
C TYR A 337 -9.95 -22.11 -20.10
N LEU A 338 -11.15 -21.81 -19.60
CA LEU A 338 -11.59 -20.43 -19.38
C LEU A 338 -10.88 -19.77 -18.18
N VAL A 339 -10.52 -20.54 -17.15
CA VAL A 339 -9.67 -20.07 -16.05
C VAL A 339 -8.28 -19.73 -16.59
N GLU A 340 -7.67 -20.60 -17.41
CA GLU A 340 -6.39 -20.31 -18.07
C GLU A 340 -6.48 -19.03 -18.93
N ALA A 341 -7.61 -18.83 -19.63
CA ALA A 341 -7.88 -17.59 -20.37
C ALA A 341 -7.90 -16.36 -19.46
N ARG A 342 -8.58 -16.46 -18.31
CA ARG A 342 -8.68 -15.40 -17.32
C ARG A 342 -7.32 -15.02 -16.74
N GLU A 343 -6.50 -16.00 -16.38
CA GLU A 343 -5.17 -15.74 -15.82
C GLU A 343 -4.24 -15.01 -16.82
N ASN A 344 -4.41 -15.28 -18.12
CA ASN A 344 -3.73 -14.51 -19.17
C ASN A 344 -4.37 -13.11 -19.38
N ALA A 345 -5.70 -13.01 -19.27
CA ALA A 345 -6.43 -11.75 -19.43
C ALA A 345 -6.19 -10.75 -18.28
N LEU A 346 -5.67 -11.18 -17.13
CA LEU A 346 -5.26 -10.28 -16.03
C LEU A 346 -4.09 -9.35 -16.41
N ASN A 347 -3.33 -9.69 -17.45
CA ASN A 347 -2.14 -8.96 -17.86
C ASN A 347 -2.43 -7.88 -18.93
N VAL A 348 -3.70 -7.65 -19.29
CA VAL A 348 -4.08 -6.72 -20.36
C VAL A 348 -5.14 -5.72 -19.91
N LEU A 349 -5.10 -4.52 -20.49
CA LEU A 349 -5.95 -3.39 -20.05
C LEU A 349 -7.26 -3.31 -20.82
N THR A 350 -7.23 -3.60 -22.11
CA THR A 350 -8.40 -3.33 -22.97
C THR A 350 -9.37 -4.50 -22.99
N SER A 351 -10.66 -4.20 -23.10
CA SER A 351 -11.69 -5.22 -23.30
C SER A 351 -11.43 -6.05 -24.56
N ARG A 352 -10.86 -5.44 -25.60
CA ARG A 352 -10.50 -6.13 -26.85
C ARG A 352 -9.47 -7.24 -26.58
N GLU A 353 -8.37 -6.93 -25.92
CA GLU A 353 -7.31 -7.90 -25.63
C GLU A 353 -7.81 -9.00 -24.68
N ARG A 354 -8.60 -8.65 -23.66
CA ARG A 354 -9.23 -9.65 -22.79
C ARG A 354 -10.10 -10.62 -23.59
N ASN A 355 -10.95 -10.09 -24.48
CA ASN A 355 -11.82 -10.91 -25.32
C ASN A 355 -11.02 -11.79 -26.29
N GLN A 356 -9.85 -11.35 -26.78
CA GLN A 356 -8.97 -12.17 -27.60
C GLN A 356 -8.44 -13.39 -26.84
N TRP A 357 -8.06 -13.22 -25.56
CA TRP A 357 -7.69 -14.35 -24.70
C TRP A 357 -8.86 -15.33 -24.55
N PHE A 358 -10.03 -14.86 -24.13
CA PHE A 358 -11.20 -15.74 -24.01
C PHE A 358 -11.58 -16.42 -25.32
N ALA A 359 -11.49 -15.72 -26.46
CA ALA A 359 -11.76 -16.32 -27.78
C ALA A 359 -10.79 -17.46 -28.12
N LYS A 360 -9.50 -17.29 -27.86
CA LYS A 360 -8.47 -18.33 -28.08
C LYS A 360 -8.77 -19.60 -27.28
N TYR A 361 -9.08 -19.44 -26.00
CA TYR A 361 -9.33 -20.55 -25.09
C TYR A 361 -10.71 -21.20 -25.28
N ARG A 362 -11.72 -20.42 -25.66
CA ARG A 362 -12.99 -20.93 -26.15
C ARG A 362 -12.78 -21.83 -27.38
N GLY A 363 -11.90 -21.45 -28.30
CA GLY A 363 -11.51 -22.31 -29.42
C GLY A 363 -10.91 -23.65 -28.97
N ARG A 364 -10.04 -23.65 -27.94
CA ARG A 364 -9.50 -24.88 -27.33
C ARG A 364 -10.61 -25.74 -26.71
N ALA A 365 -11.52 -25.13 -25.97
CA ALA A 365 -12.67 -25.80 -25.38
C ALA A 365 -13.58 -26.42 -26.46
N ASN A 366 -13.89 -25.67 -27.52
CA ASN A 366 -14.66 -26.18 -28.67
C ASN A 366 -13.99 -27.41 -29.29
N ASN A 367 -12.68 -27.34 -29.58
CA ASN A 367 -11.93 -28.46 -30.14
C ASN A 367 -11.94 -29.69 -29.23
N TYR A 368 -11.87 -29.49 -27.91
CA TYR A 368 -12.02 -30.57 -26.94
C TYR A 368 -13.43 -31.19 -27.01
N LEU A 369 -14.48 -30.38 -26.94
CA LEU A 369 -15.87 -30.86 -26.95
C LEU A 369 -16.23 -31.59 -28.24
N SER A 370 -15.78 -31.10 -29.41
CA SER A 370 -15.95 -31.81 -30.68
C SER A 370 -15.33 -33.21 -30.65
N LYS A 371 -14.15 -33.37 -30.03
CA LYS A 371 -13.50 -34.68 -29.86
C LYS A 371 -14.25 -35.61 -28.91
N GLN A 372 -15.04 -35.06 -27.99
CA GLN A 372 -15.90 -35.83 -27.09
C GLN A 372 -17.29 -36.13 -27.70
N GLY A 373 -17.51 -35.80 -28.97
CA GLY A 373 -18.74 -36.12 -29.69
C GLY A 373 -19.84 -35.06 -29.64
N TYR A 374 -19.57 -33.86 -29.09
CA TYR A 374 -20.54 -32.76 -29.12
C TYR A 374 -20.56 -32.10 -30.50
N ASP A 375 -21.75 -32.05 -31.13
CA ASP A 375 -21.95 -31.34 -32.39
C ASP A 375 -22.27 -29.85 -32.13
N LEU A 376 -21.21 -29.04 -32.08
CA LEU A 376 -21.31 -27.60 -31.81
C LEU A 376 -22.06 -26.83 -32.91
N ARG A 377 -22.01 -27.31 -34.16
CA ARG A 377 -22.69 -26.64 -35.28
C ARG A 377 -24.19 -26.82 -35.13
N LYS A 378 -24.65 -28.07 -34.96
CA LYS A 378 -26.06 -28.38 -34.72
C LYS A 378 -26.57 -27.68 -33.46
N ALA A 379 -25.78 -27.65 -32.39
CA ALA A 379 -26.13 -26.93 -31.17
C ALA A 379 -26.34 -25.42 -31.41
N THR A 380 -25.50 -24.81 -32.25
CA THR A 380 -25.63 -23.39 -32.62
C THR A 380 -26.91 -23.14 -33.43
N GLU A 381 -27.18 -23.98 -34.44
CA GLU A 381 -28.39 -23.90 -35.27
C GLU A 381 -29.68 -24.02 -34.42
N ILE A 382 -29.71 -24.97 -33.46
CA ILE A 382 -30.84 -25.13 -32.53
C ILE A 382 -31.01 -23.88 -31.65
N LEU A 383 -29.93 -23.33 -31.12
CA LEU A 383 -29.99 -22.16 -30.25
C LEU A 383 -30.49 -20.92 -30.99
N GLU A 384 -30.05 -20.72 -32.24
CA GLU A 384 -30.51 -19.62 -33.10
C GLU A 384 -32.00 -19.73 -33.41
N GLN A 385 -32.50 -20.93 -33.76
CA GLN A 385 -33.92 -21.17 -33.98
C GLN A 385 -34.76 -20.85 -32.73
N LYS A 386 -34.28 -21.26 -31.54
CA LYS A 386 -34.96 -20.97 -30.27
C LYS A 386 -35.00 -19.46 -29.95
N LYS A 387 -33.96 -18.71 -30.32
CA LYS A 387 -33.93 -17.24 -30.13
C LYS A 387 -34.90 -16.53 -31.07
N LEU A 388 -35.01 -17.00 -32.31
CA LEU A 388 -35.98 -16.49 -33.29
C LEU A 388 -37.42 -16.77 -32.86
N SER A 389 -37.72 -17.97 -32.33
CA SER A 389 -39.06 -18.31 -31.85
C SER A 389 -39.50 -17.53 -30.61
N ASN A 390 -38.55 -17.07 -29.79
CA ASN A 390 -38.84 -16.31 -28.57
C ASN A 390 -38.88 -14.78 -28.79
N SER A 391 -38.53 -14.31 -29.99
CA SER A 391 -38.51 -12.88 -30.34
C SER A 391 -39.75 -12.45 -31.15
N ASN A 392 -40.60 -13.41 -31.52
CA ASN A 392 -41.96 -13.22 -32.04
C ASN A 392 -42.96 -13.53 -30.93
#